data_AF-A0A328SMK3-F1
#
_entry.id   AF-A0A328SMK3-F1
#
_cell.length_a   1.000
_cell.length_b   1.000
_cell.length_c   1.000
_cell.angle_alpha   90.00
_cell.angle_beta   90.00
_cell.angle_gamma   90.00
#
_symmetry.space_group_name_H-M   'P 1'
#
loop_
_entity.id
_entity.type
_entity.pdbx_description
1 polymer ?
#
loop_
_entity_poly.entity_id
_entity_poly.type
_entity_poly.pdbx_seq_one_letter_code
_entity_poly.pdbx_strand_id
1 'polypeptide(L)'
;MTVDDKIILHVGLDDTDSNEGMCTTYLTYIIIEELKKHDIFTCDFPRLIRLNPFARYKTRGNGALSFVVKLNTRHEVKLVEDIVLEYVEKYSMFEGQNTNPGVIFY
;
A
#
# COMPACT_ATOMS: atom_id res chain seq x y z
N MET A 1 -11.26 31.68 -9.28
CA MET A 1 -10.15 30.78 -8.91
C MET A 1 -10.65 29.99 -7.73
N THR A 2 -11.29 28.86 -7.99
CA THR A 2 -11.85 28.00 -6.94
C THR A 2 -10.70 27.34 -6.20
N VAL A 3 -10.76 27.34 -4.87
CA VAL A 3 -9.94 26.45 -4.06
C VAL A 3 -10.43 25.05 -4.39
N ASP A 4 -9.75 24.39 -5.33
CA ASP A 4 -10.01 22.98 -5.61
C ASP A 4 -9.59 22.20 -4.35
N ASP A 5 -10.57 21.72 -3.59
CA ASP A 5 -10.34 20.86 -2.44
C ASP A 5 -9.69 19.56 -2.93
N LYS A 6 -8.36 19.51 -2.89
CA LYS A 6 -7.57 18.31 -3.17
C LYS A 6 -8.01 17.21 -2.21
N ILE A 7 -8.31 16.04 -2.74
CA ILE A 7 -8.58 14.85 -1.95
C ILE A 7 -7.24 14.29 -1.48
N ILE A 8 -7.03 14.23 -0.18
CA ILE A 8 -5.89 13.55 0.43
C ILE A 8 -6.32 12.11 0.68
N LEU A 9 -5.59 11.15 0.11
CA LEU A 9 -5.83 9.73 0.29
C LEU A 9 -4.63 9.09 0.96
N HIS A 10 -4.85 8.49 2.13
CA HIS A 10 -3.89 7.66 2.83
C HIS A 10 -4.10 6.21 2.44
N VAL A 11 -3.01 5.55 2.04
CA VAL A 11 -3.00 4.11 1.79
C VAL A 11 -2.14 3.43 2.85
N GLY A 12 -2.63 2.32 3.40
CA GLY A 12 -1.93 1.46 4.33
C GLY A 12 -1.92 0.01 3.85
N LEU A 13 -0.77 -0.67 3.97
CA LEU A 13 -0.58 -2.07 3.59
C LEU A 13 0.14 -2.84 4.70
N ASP A 14 -0.28 -4.08 4.98
CA ASP A 14 0.37 -4.98 5.94
C ASP A 14 0.13 -6.46 5.56
N ASP A 15 0.95 -7.36 6.11
CA ASP A 15 0.82 -8.83 6.01
C ASP A 15 0.72 -9.37 4.57
N THR A 16 1.49 -8.75 3.66
CA THR A 16 1.59 -9.12 2.23
C THR A 16 2.83 -9.95 1.91
N ASP A 17 3.72 -10.11 2.89
CA ASP A 17 4.95 -10.87 2.76
C ASP A 17 4.77 -12.36 3.06
N SER A 18 5.69 -13.18 2.55
CA SER A 18 5.68 -14.63 2.81
C SER A 18 7.10 -15.15 3.07
N ASN A 19 7.19 -16.33 3.68
CA ASN A 19 8.47 -16.99 3.90
C ASN A 19 9.11 -17.54 2.60
N GLU A 20 8.34 -17.64 1.51
CA GLU A 20 8.76 -18.20 0.23
C GLU A 20 9.20 -17.12 -0.77
N GLY A 21 8.96 -15.85 -0.46
CA GLY A 21 9.31 -14.70 -1.28
C GLY A 21 8.36 -13.52 -1.05
N MET A 22 8.68 -12.37 -1.66
CA MET A 22 7.95 -11.10 -1.53
C MET A 22 8.12 -10.41 -0.17
N CYS A 23 8.01 -9.08 -0.15
CA CYS A 23 7.95 -8.30 1.08
C CYS A 23 7.05 -7.07 0.91
N THR A 24 6.39 -6.63 1.98
CA THR A 24 5.47 -5.48 1.95
C THR A 24 6.13 -4.20 1.42
N THR A 25 7.43 -4.02 1.68
CA THR A 25 8.20 -2.90 1.12
C THR A 25 8.37 -2.98 -0.40
N TYR A 26 8.62 -4.17 -0.95
CA TYR A 26 8.74 -4.38 -2.39
C TYR A 26 7.40 -4.17 -3.09
N LEU A 27 6.32 -4.72 -2.54
CA LEU A 27 4.96 -4.51 -3.06
C LEU A 27 4.58 -3.02 -3.05
N THR A 28 4.86 -2.32 -1.96
CA THR A 28 4.61 -0.88 -1.87
C THR A 28 5.41 -0.10 -2.93
N TYR A 29 6.66 -0.47 -3.17
CA TYR A 29 7.49 0.15 -4.20
C TYR A 29 6.89 -0.03 -5.60
N ILE A 30 6.53 -1.25 -6.00
CA ILE A 30 5.98 -1.49 -7.34
C ILE A 30 4.62 -0.81 -7.55
N ILE A 31 3.78 -0.72 -6.51
CA ILE A 31 2.52 0.05 -6.54
C ILE A 31 2.82 1.53 -6.81
N ILE A 32 3.76 2.14 -6.07
CA ILE A 32 4.13 3.55 -6.27
C ILE A 32 4.67 3.78 -7.67
N GLU A 33 5.49 2.86 -8.20
CA GLU A 33 6.00 2.96 -9.58
C GLU A 33 4.88 2.84 -10.62
N GLU A 34 3.84 2.03 -10.37
CA GLU A 34 2.67 1.97 -11.24
C GLU A 34 1.87 3.27 -11.20
N LEU A 35 1.58 3.81 -10.01
CA LEU A 35 0.86 5.07 -9.85
C LEU A 35 1.53 6.23 -10.60
N LYS A 36 2.88 6.26 -10.63
CA LYS A 36 3.64 7.26 -11.38
C LYS A 36 3.38 7.23 -12.89
N LYS A 37 3.04 6.06 -13.47
CA LYS A 37 2.69 5.95 -14.90
C LYS A 37 1.35 6.62 -15.22
N HIS A 38 0.54 6.88 -14.19
CA HIS A 38 -0.73 7.60 -14.27
C HIS A 38 -0.63 9.05 -13.77
N ASP A 39 0.58 9.61 -13.70
CA ASP A 39 0.86 10.97 -13.17
C ASP A 39 0.42 11.18 -11.70
N ILE A 40 0.32 10.09 -10.92
CA ILE A 40 -0.01 10.12 -9.49
C ILE A 40 1.28 9.94 -8.68
N PHE A 41 1.60 10.96 -7.87
CA PHE A 41 2.82 11.00 -7.06
C PHE A 41 2.49 11.00 -5.57
N THR A 42 3.36 10.36 -4.79
CA THR A 42 3.27 10.43 -3.33
C THR A 42 3.63 11.82 -2.84
N CYS A 43 2.97 12.28 -1.77
CA CYS A 43 3.20 13.60 -1.19
C CYS A 43 4.58 13.73 -0.52
N ASP A 44 5.12 12.62 -0.06
CA ASP A 44 6.41 12.48 0.63
C ASP A 44 6.89 11.02 0.45
N PHE A 45 7.99 10.67 1.11
CA PHE A 45 8.47 9.29 1.21
C PHE A 45 7.42 8.38 1.87
N PRO A 46 7.28 7.13 1.39
CA PRO A 46 6.49 6.12 2.07
C PRO A 46 7.07 5.82 3.47
N ARG A 47 6.18 5.50 4.41
CA ARG A 47 6.51 5.25 5.81
C ARG A 47 6.56 3.74 6.06
N LEU A 48 7.70 3.26 6.55
CA LEU A 48 7.85 1.92 7.13
C LEU A 48 7.62 2.00 8.65
N ILE A 49 6.56 1.38 9.12
CA ILE A 49 6.10 1.49 10.51
C ILE A 49 6.35 0.15 11.19
N ARG A 50 7.31 0.10 12.12
CA ARG A 50 7.56 -1.09 12.94
C ARG A 50 6.48 -1.21 14.03
N LEU A 51 5.81 -2.35 14.05
CA LEU A 51 4.81 -2.71 15.04
C LEU A 51 5.46 -3.44 16.23
N ASN A 52 4.65 -4.01 17.13
CA ASN A 52 5.16 -4.72 18.32
C ASN A 52 6.10 -5.87 17.92
N PRO A 53 7.39 -5.82 18.31
CA PRO A 53 8.35 -6.85 17.96
C PRO A 53 8.08 -8.19 18.66
N PHE A 54 7.26 -8.23 19.71
CA PHE A 54 6.91 -9.47 20.43
C PHE A 54 5.61 -10.13 19.96
N ALA A 55 5.01 -9.65 18.87
CA ALA A 55 3.82 -10.28 18.28
C ALA A 55 4.08 -11.75 17.91
N ARG A 56 3.12 -12.63 18.24
CA ARG A 56 3.24 -14.09 18.07
C ARG A 56 3.13 -14.53 16.60
N TYR A 57 2.25 -13.88 15.85
CA TYR A 57 2.03 -14.11 14.43
C TYR A 57 2.70 -12.99 13.64
N LYS A 58 4.01 -13.08 13.48
CA LYS A 58 4.80 -12.16 12.65
C LYS A 58 5.67 -12.98 11.72
N THR A 59 5.89 -12.47 10.52
CA THR A 59 7.03 -12.84 9.69
C THR A 59 8.33 -12.27 10.30
N ARG A 60 9.48 -12.39 9.63
CA ARG A 60 10.74 -11.80 10.13
C ARG A 60 10.66 -10.27 10.08
N GLY A 61 10.12 -9.70 11.16
CA GLY A 61 9.89 -8.27 11.32
C GLY A 61 8.40 -7.95 11.23
N ASN A 62 7.85 -7.31 12.26
CA ASN A 62 6.45 -6.89 12.27
C ASN A 62 6.37 -5.44 11.79
N GLY A 63 5.86 -5.18 10.59
CA GLY A 63 5.81 -3.81 10.09
C GLY A 63 4.90 -3.59 8.89
N ALA A 64 4.16 -2.49 8.96
CA ALA A 64 3.24 -2.03 7.94
C ALA A 64 3.84 -0.88 7.13
N LEU A 65 3.31 -0.66 5.93
CA LEU A 65 3.71 0.42 5.03
C LEU A 65 2.54 1.40 4.85
N SER A 66 2.87 2.68 4.66
CA SER A 66 1.87 3.69 4.31
C SER A 66 2.44 4.77 3.41
N PHE A 67 1.64 5.23 2.45
CA PHE A 67 1.94 6.41 1.64
C PHE A 67 0.70 7.29 1.48
N VAL A 68 0.90 8.53 1.01
CA VAL A 68 -0.16 9.53 0.86
C VAL A 68 -0.10 10.10 -0.54
N VAL A 69 -1.25 10.21 -1.21
CA VAL A 69 -1.38 10.87 -2.52
C VAL A 69 -2.37 12.03 -2.44
N LYS A 70 -2.18 13.04 -3.28
CA LYS A 70 -3.08 14.18 -3.43
C LYS A 70 -3.73 14.11 -4.79
N LEU A 71 -5.06 14.02 -4.81
CA LEU A 71 -5.86 13.76 -6.00
C LEU A 71 -6.84 14.92 -6.23
N ASN A 72 -7.25 15.09 -7.47
CA ASN A 72 -8.18 16.12 -7.93
C ASN A 72 -9.61 15.62 -8.03
N THR A 73 -9.78 14.32 -8.31
CA THR A 73 -11.07 13.74 -8.68
C THR A 73 -11.34 12.43 -7.95
N ARG A 74 -12.63 12.10 -7.81
CA ARG A 74 -13.06 10.76 -7.33
C ARG A 74 -12.67 9.64 -8.30
N HIS A 75 -12.46 9.95 -9.58
CA HIS A 75 -11.98 8.98 -10.55
C HIS A 75 -10.53 8.59 -10.28
N GLU A 76 -9.66 9.54 -9.96
CA GLU A 76 -8.28 9.23 -9.56
C GLU A 76 -8.23 8.45 -8.24
N VAL A 77 -9.13 8.71 -7.28
CA VAL A 77 -9.26 7.91 -6.05
C VAL A 77 -9.56 6.46 -6.40
N LYS A 78 -10.56 6.23 -7.24
CA LYS A 78 -10.95 4.89 -7.72
C LYS A 78 -9.79 4.19 -8.43
N LEU A 79 -9.06 4.91 -9.29
CA LEU A 79 -7.89 4.37 -9.98
C LEU A 79 -6.79 3.93 -9.01
N VAL A 80 -6.51 4.71 -7.96
CA VAL A 80 -5.54 4.33 -6.92
C VAL A 80 -6.01 3.09 -6.16
N GLU A 81 -7.28 3.03 -5.77
CA GLU A 81 -7.87 1.86 -5.11
C GLU A 81 -7.74 0.60 -5.99
N ASP A 82 -8.13 0.69 -7.25
CA ASP A 82 -8.10 -0.42 -8.20
C ASP A 82 -6.67 -0.92 -8.44
N ILE A 83 -5.69 -0.01 -8.66
CA ILE A 83 -4.27 -0.38 -8.84
C ILE A 83 -3.72 -1.07 -7.59
N VAL A 84 -3.98 -0.51 -6.40
CA VAL A 84 -3.48 -1.09 -5.14
C VAL A 84 -4.07 -2.49 -4.93
N LEU A 85 -5.38 -2.65 -5.14
CA LEU A 85 -6.06 -3.93 -4.98
C LEU A 85 -5.58 -4.96 -6.01
N GLU A 86 -5.44 -4.58 -7.29
CA GLU A 86 -4.92 -5.47 -8.34
C GLU A 86 -3.51 -5.96 -7.99
N TYR A 87 -2.62 -5.05 -7.59
CA TYR A 87 -1.25 -5.42 -7.24
C TYR A 87 -1.21 -6.29 -5.98
N VAL A 88 -2.01 -5.99 -4.96
CA VAL A 88 -2.11 -6.84 -3.78
C VAL A 88 -2.64 -8.22 -4.17
N GLU A 89 -3.66 -8.32 -5.02
CA GLU A 89 -4.20 -9.60 -5.49
C GLU A 89 -3.16 -10.41 -6.28
N LYS A 90 -2.43 -9.75 -7.18
CA LYS A 90 -1.45 -10.38 -8.08
C LYS A 90 -0.17 -10.83 -7.39
N TYR A 91 0.27 -10.08 -6.37
CA TYR A 91 1.60 -10.23 -5.79
C TYR A 91 1.58 -10.75 -4.35
N SER A 92 0.44 -10.73 -3.67
CA SER A 92 0.34 -11.39 -2.36
C SER A 92 0.20 -12.89 -2.55
N MET A 93 0.93 -13.66 -1.75
CA MET A 93 0.85 -15.12 -1.80
C MET A 93 -0.34 -15.62 -0.97
N PHE A 94 -1.55 -15.56 -1.54
CA PHE A 94 -2.78 -16.06 -0.91
C PHE A 94 -2.74 -17.56 -0.56
N GLU A 95 -1.78 -18.31 -1.12
CA GLU A 95 -1.58 -19.74 -0.85
C GLU A 95 -0.74 -20.01 0.42
N GLY A 96 -0.12 -18.99 1.00
CA GLY A 96 0.65 -19.11 2.24
C GLY A 96 -0.28 -19.28 3.45
N GLN A 97 -0.09 -20.34 4.25
CA GLN A 97 -0.93 -20.64 5.44
C GLN A 97 -1.02 -19.52 6.50
N ASN A 98 -0.21 -18.45 6.39
CA ASN A 98 -0.14 -17.35 7.37
C ASN A 98 -0.14 -15.94 6.74
N THR A 99 -0.50 -15.77 5.45
CA THR A 99 -0.51 -14.44 4.80
C THR A 99 -1.95 -13.95 4.67
N ASN A 100 -2.31 -12.85 5.34
CA ASN A 100 -3.64 -12.23 5.28
C ASN A 100 -3.52 -10.75 4.90
N PRO A 101 -3.37 -10.44 3.60
CA PRO A 101 -3.12 -9.08 3.14
C PRO A 101 -4.17 -8.08 3.64
N GLY A 102 -3.71 -7.03 4.30
CA GLY A 102 -4.54 -5.92 4.75
C GLY A 102 -4.29 -4.67 3.93
N VAL A 103 -5.36 -4.04 3.43
CA VAL A 103 -5.30 -2.74 2.73
C VAL A 103 -6.35 -1.80 3.32
N ILE A 104 -5.97 -0.55 3.58
CA ILE A 104 -6.87 0.51 4.03
C ILE A 104 -6.68 1.76 3.18
N PHE A 105 -7.81 2.42 2.88
CA PHE A 105 -7.91 3.73 2.25
C PHE A 105 -8.63 4.69 3.22
N TYR A 106 -8.01 5.82 3.56
CA TYR A 106 -8.55 6.83 4.49
C TYR A 106 -8.42 8.25 3.93
#